data_AF-I1BWS1-F1
#
_entry.id   AF-I1BWS1-F1
#
_cell.length_a   1.000
_cell.length_b   1.000
_cell.length_c   1.000
_cell.angle_alpha   90.00
_cell.angle_beta   90.00
_cell.angle_gamma   90.00
#
_symmetry.space_group_name_H-M   'P 1'
#
loop_
_entity.id
_entity.type
_entity.pdbx_description
1 polymer ?
#
loop_
_entity_poly.entity_id
_entity_poly.type
_entity_poly.pdbx_seq_one_letter_code
_entity_poly.pdbx_strand_id
1 'polypeptide(L)'
;MSVSINNNKDQQIAAVLVVGFHHAFGPIVEFCTPSPPQQKEQETLGKLELPEEWSFLPFLALPDGAHQKDEDFAYFHLPPVKGWSTAAETTLFGISYFYLKKDLLVKTPDVTRVIVQKAVVVLAKQPIFGPLKEKLAMTTAAWFNQRDFTNLGLLDVG
;
A
#
# COMPACT_ATOMS: atom_id res chain seq x y z
N MET A 1 -10.55 -20.02 -18.24
CA MET A 1 -9.67 -20.67 -17.25
C MET A 1 -9.35 -19.64 -16.19
N SER A 2 -10.14 -19.62 -15.13
CA SER A 2 -9.91 -18.80 -13.93
C SER A 2 -8.83 -19.48 -13.11
N VAL A 3 -7.64 -18.90 -13.07
CA VAL A 3 -6.53 -19.43 -12.29
C VAL A 3 -6.80 -19.11 -10.82
N SER A 4 -6.90 -20.17 -10.02
CA SER A 4 -7.15 -20.16 -8.58
C SER A 4 -6.10 -19.34 -7.83
N ILE A 5 -6.55 -18.44 -6.95
CA ILE A 5 -5.69 -17.70 -6.03
C ILE A 5 -5.25 -18.67 -4.93
N ASN A 6 -3.93 -18.88 -4.83
CA ASN A 6 -3.27 -19.94 -4.07
C ASN A 6 -3.51 -19.86 -2.55
N ASN A 7 -3.89 -21.00 -1.96
CA ASN A 7 -3.93 -21.30 -0.53
C ASN A 7 -2.51 -21.53 0.06
N ASN A 8 -1.62 -20.53 0.06
CA ASN A 8 -0.25 -20.70 0.58
C ASN A 8 -0.06 -20.11 1.99
N LYS A 9 0.04 -20.99 2.99
CA LYS A 9 0.53 -20.64 4.35
C LYS A 9 1.97 -20.12 4.34
N ASP A 10 2.72 -20.37 3.26
CA ASP A 10 4.11 -19.94 3.03
C ASP A 10 4.24 -18.58 2.33
N GLN A 11 3.16 -17.81 2.20
CA GLN A 11 3.26 -16.51 1.55
C GLN A 11 4.10 -15.54 2.41
N GLN A 12 5.26 -15.18 1.86
CA GLN A 12 6.23 -14.30 2.50
C GLN A 12 5.71 -12.86 2.64
N ILE A 13 4.74 -12.49 1.79
CA ILE A 13 3.98 -11.24 1.87
C ILE A 13 2.79 -11.43 2.80
N ALA A 14 2.72 -10.60 3.84
CA ALA A 14 1.61 -10.56 4.79
C ALA A 14 0.46 -9.66 4.29
N ALA A 15 0.79 -8.51 3.69
CA ALA A 15 -0.19 -7.59 3.13
C ALA A 15 0.44 -6.60 2.14
N VAL A 16 -0.41 -6.06 1.26
CA VAL A 16 -0.13 -4.95 0.35
C VAL A 16 -1.11 -3.83 0.67
N LEU A 17 -0.63 -2.60 0.78
CA LEU A 17 -1.46 -1.44 1.09
C LEU A 17 -1.20 -0.30 0.12
N VAL A 18 -2.21 0.57 -0.04
CA VAL A 18 -2.06 1.86 -0.69
C VAL A 18 -2.28 2.94 0.36
N VAL A 19 -1.33 3.86 0.44
CA VAL A 19 -1.42 5.06 1.29
C VAL A 19 -1.52 6.27 0.39
N GLY A 20 -2.50 7.14 0.63
CA GLY A 20 -2.67 8.39 -0.10
C GLY A 20 -2.68 9.58 0.85
N PHE A 21 -2.45 10.78 0.31
CA PHE A 21 -2.54 12.01 1.09
C PHE A 21 -3.94 12.63 1.02
N HIS A 22 -4.62 12.75 2.15
CA HIS A 22 -5.89 13.45 2.27
C HIS A 22 -5.68 14.84 2.90
N HIS A 23 -6.22 15.89 2.27
CA HIS A 23 -5.97 17.28 2.68
C HIS A 23 -6.36 17.61 4.13
N ALA A 24 -7.38 16.94 4.69
CA ALA A 24 -7.83 17.17 6.06
C ALA A 24 -7.19 16.23 7.10
N PHE A 25 -6.68 15.05 6.69
CA PHE A 25 -6.26 13.99 7.61
C PHE A 25 -4.78 13.63 7.47
N GLY A 26 -4.08 14.21 6.49
CA GLY A 26 -2.72 13.81 6.14
C GLY A 26 -2.72 12.46 5.42
N PRO A 27 -1.63 11.68 5.55
CA PRO A 27 -1.55 10.31 5.03
C PRO A 27 -2.65 9.41 5.59
N ILE A 28 -3.36 8.69 4.73
CA ILE A 28 -4.39 7.71 5.07
C ILE A 28 -4.19 6.42 4.29
N VAL A 29 -4.63 5.29 4.83
CA VAL A 29 -4.72 4.04 4.07
C VAL A 29 -5.99 4.07 3.21
N GLU A 30 -5.82 3.82 1.93
CA GLU A 30 -6.89 3.83 0.94
C GLU A 30 -7.25 2.43 0.43
N PHE A 31 -6.40 1.44 0.68
CA PHE A 31 -6.63 0.06 0.29
C PHE A 31 -5.68 -0.87 1.06
N CYS A 32 -6.13 -2.09 1.32
CA CYS A 32 -5.33 -3.14 1.91
C CYS A 32 -5.81 -4.52 1.42
N THR A 33 -4.86 -5.37 1.03
CA THR A 33 -5.11 -6.78 0.69
C THR A 33 -4.07 -7.68 1.38
N PRO A 34 -4.48 -8.76 2.07
CA PRO A 34 -5.87 -9.12 2.41
C PRO A 34 -6.53 -8.03 3.27
N SER A 35 -7.86 -8.04 3.39
CA SER A 35 -8.54 -7.04 4.22
C SER A 35 -8.19 -7.23 5.71
N PRO A 36 -8.17 -6.14 6.51
CA PRO A 36 -8.01 -6.23 7.96
C PRO A 36 -9.12 -7.05 8.63
N PRO A 37 -8.91 -7.50 9.88
CA PRO A 37 -9.90 -8.28 10.60
C PRO A 37 -11.23 -7.54 10.68
N GLN A 38 -12.34 -8.30 10.53
CA GLN A 38 -13.71 -7.77 10.66
C GLN A 38 -14.11 -6.74 9.59
N GLN A 39 -13.29 -6.56 8.54
CA GLN A 39 -13.61 -5.76 7.37
C GLN A 39 -13.80 -6.66 6.14
N LYS A 40 -14.63 -6.20 5.20
CA LYS A 40 -14.80 -6.86 3.90
C LYS A 40 -13.65 -6.46 2.97
N GLU A 41 -13.37 -7.30 1.98
CA GLU A 41 -12.48 -6.95 0.88
C GLU A 41 -12.99 -5.71 0.16
N GLN A 42 -12.09 -4.77 -0.08
CA GLN A 42 -12.38 -3.51 -0.75
C GLN A 42 -12.03 -3.66 -2.24
N GLU A 43 -12.93 -3.29 -3.14
CA GLU A 43 -12.68 -3.37 -4.59
C GLU A 43 -12.15 -2.06 -5.18
N THR A 44 -12.33 -0.95 -4.47
CA THR A 44 -11.97 0.40 -4.91
C THR A 44 -11.08 1.09 -3.89
N LEU A 45 -10.41 2.19 -4.24
CA LEU A 45 -9.75 3.04 -3.23
C LEU A 45 -10.79 3.77 -2.38
N GLY A 46 -10.53 3.86 -1.08
CA GLY A 46 -11.38 4.52 -0.11
C GLY A 46 -10.77 4.45 1.29
N LYS A 47 -11.07 5.42 2.14
CA LYS A 47 -10.49 5.48 3.50
C LYS A 47 -10.75 4.15 4.22
N LEU A 48 -9.67 3.50 4.65
CA LEU A 48 -9.69 2.23 5.33
C LEU A 48 -9.13 2.41 6.75
N GLU A 49 -9.86 1.89 7.73
CA GLU A 49 -9.43 1.92 9.13
C GLU A 49 -8.55 0.70 9.42
N LEU A 50 -7.36 0.94 9.96
CA LEU A 50 -6.43 -0.11 10.36
C LEU A 50 -6.56 -0.44 11.85
N PRO A 51 -6.03 -1.60 12.29
CA PRO A 51 -5.82 -1.89 13.70
C PRO A 51 -5.02 -0.78 14.40
N GLU A 52 -5.29 -0.56 15.69
CA GLU A 52 -4.67 0.51 16.50
C GLU A 52 -3.14 0.44 16.46
N GLU A 53 -2.60 -0.77 16.46
CA GLU A 53 -1.16 -1.05 16.42
C GLU A 53 -0.49 -0.52 15.14
N TRP A 54 -1.27 -0.32 14.07
CA TRP A 54 -0.80 0.19 12.78
C TRP A 54 -1.27 1.62 12.49
N SER A 55 -1.78 2.34 13.51
CA SER A 55 -2.24 3.74 13.38
C SER A 55 -1.21 4.69 12.77
N PHE A 56 0.09 4.46 12.97
CA PHE A 56 1.18 5.26 12.40
C PHE A 56 1.66 4.80 11.01
N LEU A 57 1.17 3.66 10.49
CA LEU A 57 1.57 3.14 9.19
C LEU A 57 1.49 4.18 8.06
N PRO A 58 0.43 5.00 7.94
CA PRO A 58 0.34 5.99 6.88
C PRO A 58 1.50 6.99 6.87
N PHE A 59 1.93 7.45 8.04
CA PHE A 59 3.03 8.41 8.18
C PHE A 59 4.40 7.76 7.96
N LEU A 60 4.54 6.47 8.27
CA LEU A 60 5.77 5.71 7.97
C LEU A 60 5.92 5.47 6.45
N ALA A 61 4.81 5.22 5.77
CA ALA A 61 4.78 4.96 4.33
C ALA A 61 4.88 6.22 3.48
N LEU A 62 4.33 7.33 3.97
CA LEU A 62 4.36 8.62 3.28
C LEU A 62 4.85 9.72 4.26
N PRO A 63 6.15 9.79 4.54
CA PRO A 63 6.71 10.76 5.47
C PRO A 63 6.60 12.20 4.91
N ASP A 64 6.49 13.21 5.77
CA ASP A 64 6.30 14.62 5.36
C ASP A 64 7.37 15.15 4.38
N GLY A 65 8.60 14.62 4.45
CA GLY A 65 9.68 14.93 3.52
C GLY A 65 9.43 14.45 2.07
N ALA A 66 8.44 13.58 1.85
CA ALA A 66 8.10 13.04 0.54
C ALA A 66 7.65 14.12 -0.45
N HIS A 67 7.20 15.30 0.01
CA HIS A 67 6.87 16.42 -0.88
C HIS A 67 8.07 17.04 -1.60
N GLN A 68 9.31 16.74 -1.15
CA GLN A 68 10.54 17.28 -1.75
C GLN A 68 11.14 16.36 -2.83
N LYS A 69 10.54 15.18 -3.05
CA LYS A 69 10.99 14.19 -4.03
C LYS A 69 9.82 13.74 -4.88
N ASP A 70 10.09 13.42 -6.14
CA ASP A 70 9.08 12.83 -7.03
C ASP A 70 8.80 11.36 -6.66
N GLU A 71 9.80 10.66 -6.13
CA GLU A 71 9.71 9.28 -5.67
C GLU A 71 10.81 8.97 -4.63
N ASP A 72 10.53 8.07 -3.69
CA ASP A 72 11.53 7.49 -2.79
C ASP A 72 11.00 6.23 -2.10
N PHE A 73 11.89 5.51 -1.43
CA PHE A 73 11.55 4.37 -0.58
C PHE A 73 11.58 4.73 0.91
N ALA A 74 10.67 4.14 1.67
CA ALA A 74 10.78 4.09 3.13
C ALA A 74 10.68 2.65 3.63
N TYR A 75 11.44 2.34 4.69
CA TYR A 75 11.54 1.03 5.31
C TYR A 75 11.16 1.16 6.78
N PHE A 76 10.34 0.25 7.27
CA PHE A 76 9.85 0.29 8.64
C PHE A 76 9.45 -1.09 9.13
N HIS A 77 9.13 -1.19 10.42
CA HIS A 77 8.63 -2.42 11.03
C HIS A 77 7.28 -2.16 11.65
N LEU A 78 6.42 -3.17 11.62
CA LEU A 78 5.13 -3.13 12.28
C LEU A 78 4.98 -4.32 13.24
N PRO A 79 4.33 -4.10 14.40
CA PRO A 79 3.98 -5.19 15.29
C PRO A 79 2.95 -6.12 14.64
N PRO A 80 2.89 -7.40 15.06
CA PRO A 80 1.82 -8.30 14.63
C PRO A 80 0.45 -7.83 15.10
N VAL A 81 -0.59 -8.15 14.33
CA VAL A 81 -2.00 -7.84 14.64
C VAL A 81 -2.74 -9.11 14.99
N LYS A 82 -3.28 -9.19 16.21
CA LYS A 82 -4.04 -10.36 16.66
C LYS A 82 -5.32 -10.52 15.83
N GLY A 83 -5.60 -11.75 15.43
CA GLY A 83 -6.81 -12.08 14.66
C GLY A 83 -6.68 -11.83 13.14
N TRP A 84 -5.55 -11.30 12.66
CA TRP A 84 -5.27 -11.20 11.24
C TRP A 84 -4.38 -12.36 10.79
N SER A 85 -4.96 -13.35 10.10
CA SER A 85 -4.28 -14.61 9.78
C SER A 85 -2.92 -14.46 9.08
N THR A 86 -2.73 -13.41 8.27
CA THR A 86 -1.47 -13.16 7.56
C THR A 86 -0.46 -12.32 8.35
N ALA A 87 -0.90 -11.65 9.41
CA ALA A 87 -0.12 -10.64 10.16
C ALA A 87 -0.06 -10.89 11.68
N ALA A 88 -0.47 -12.07 12.19
CA ALA A 88 -0.65 -12.30 13.63
C ALA A 88 0.58 -12.83 14.40
N GLU A 89 1.59 -13.36 13.72
CA GLU A 89 2.60 -14.19 14.39
C GLU A 89 3.88 -13.42 14.77
N THR A 90 4.39 -12.60 13.86
CA THR A 90 5.72 -11.98 13.99
C THR A 90 5.70 -10.51 13.58
N THR A 91 6.76 -9.78 13.96
CA THR A 91 7.06 -8.46 13.40
C THR A 91 7.07 -8.54 11.87
N LEU A 92 6.47 -7.55 11.22
CA LEU A 92 6.45 -7.41 9.78
C LEU A 92 7.48 -6.39 9.32
N PHE A 93 8.08 -6.65 8.17
CA PHE A 93 9.06 -5.82 7.50
C PHE A 93 8.35 -5.06 6.38
N GLY A 94 8.15 -3.78 6.59
CA GLY A 94 7.50 -2.88 5.64
C GLY A 94 8.50 -2.23 4.72
N ILE A 95 8.21 -2.27 3.42
CA ILE A 95 8.81 -1.40 2.41
C ILE A 95 7.69 -0.64 1.72
N SER A 96 7.87 0.66 1.57
CA SER A 96 6.98 1.52 0.80
C SER A 96 7.76 2.22 -0.28
N TYR A 97 7.09 2.44 -1.41
CA TYR A 97 7.60 3.26 -2.49
C TYR A 97 6.52 4.29 -2.81
N PHE A 98 6.83 5.55 -2.55
CA PHE A 98 5.93 6.64 -2.87
C PHE A 98 6.28 7.25 -4.21
N TYR A 99 5.25 7.75 -4.87
CA TYR A 99 5.35 8.39 -6.17
C TYR A 99 4.41 9.59 -6.22
N LEU A 100 4.91 10.69 -6.76
CA LEU A 100 4.16 11.91 -7.01
C LEU A 100 3.88 12.00 -8.50
N LYS A 101 2.60 12.05 -8.87
CA LYS A 101 2.16 12.09 -10.26
C LYS A 101 1.29 13.29 -10.53
N LYS A 102 1.62 13.97 -11.62
CA LYS A 102 0.83 15.07 -12.18
C LYS A 102 0.01 14.56 -13.37
N ASP A 103 -1.03 15.30 -13.75
CA ASP A 103 -1.79 15.07 -14.99
C ASP A 103 -2.55 13.74 -15.06
N LEU A 104 -3.38 13.48 -14.06
CA LEU A 104 -4.26 12.30 -14.02
C LEU A 104 -5.35 12.34 -15.09
N LEU A 105 -5.66 11.16 -15.65
CA LEU A 105 -6.75 10.98 -16.61
C LEU A 105 -8.11 10.91 -15.90
N VAL A 106 -8.17 10.22 -14.75
CA VAL A 106 -9.37 10.11 -13.92
C VAL A 106 -9.20 10.96 -12.66
N LYS A 107 -10.16 11.86 -12.42
CA LYS A 107 -10.21 12.72 -11.23
C LYS A 107 -11.39 12.26 -10.36
N THR A 108 -11.10 11.82 -9.14
CA THR A 108 -12.13 11.55 -8.12
C THR A 108 -12.48 12.86 -7.38
N PRO A 109 -13.62 12.94 -6.66
CA PRO A 109 -14.06 14.17 -5.97
C PRO A 109 -13.01 14.74 -5.01
N ASP A 110 -12.20 13.86 -4.41
CA ASP A 110 -11.18 14.21 -3.42
C ASP A 110 -9.85 14.66 -4.06
N VAL A 111 -9.70 14.50 -5.38
CA VAL A 111 -8.52 14.90 -6.15
C VAL A 111 -8.76 16.30 -6.73
N THR A 112 -8.61 17.29 -5.87
CA THR A 112 -8.82 18.72 -6.23
C THR A 112 -7.57 19.38 -6.84
N ARG A 113 -6.42 18.68 -6.84
CA ARG A 113 -5.14 19.21 -7.33
C ARG A 113 -4.62 18.40 -8.52
N VAL A 114 -3.88 19.08 -9.39
CA VAL A 114 -3.21 18.53 -10.59
C VAL A 114 -2.15 17.46 -10.24
N ILE A 115 -1.94 17.17 -8.94
CA ILE A 115 -0.89 16.33 -8.39
C ILE A 115 -1.51 15.36 -7.37
N VAL A 116 -1.21 14.07 -7.50
CA VAL A 116 -1.52 13.03 -6.52
C VAL A 116 -0.23 12.41 -6.01
N GLN A 117 -0.19 12.18 -4.70
CA GLN A 117 0.90 11.52 -4.02
C GLN A 117 0.33 10.29 -3.31
N LYS A 118 0.84 9.12 -3.68
CA LYS A 118 0.49 7.84 -3.04
C LYS A 118 1.73 6.97 -2.87
N ALA A 119 1.66 6.06 -1.91
CA ALA A 119 2.66 5.04 -1.67
C ALA A 119 2.03 3.65 -1.78
N VAL A 120 2.72 2.72 -2.44
CA VAL A 120 2.40 1.30 -2.36
C VAL A 120 3.30 0.70 -1.30
N VAL A 121 2.70 -0.03 -0.36
CA VAL A 121 3.35 -0.64 0.79
C VAL A 121 3.28 -2.15 0.66
N VAL A 122 4.39 -2.83 0.93
CA VAL A 122 4.46 -4.28 1.05
C VAL A 122 4.93 -4.62 2.45
N LEU A 123 4.16 -5.44 3.14
CA LEU A 123 4.51 -6.01 4.44
C LEU A 123 4.94 -7.46 4.24
N ALA A 124 6.16 -7.78 4.64
CA ALA A 124 6.70 -9.13 4.56
C ALA A 124 6.95 -9.73 5.96
N LYS A 125 6.86 -11.06 6.08
CA LYS A 125 7.18 -11.79 7.32
C LYS A 125 8.69 -11.90 7.57
N GLN A 126 9.51 -11.58 6.57
CA GLN A 126 10.98 -11.65 6.61
C GLN A 126 11.60 -10.44 5.90
N PRO A 127 12.83 -10.02 6.23
CA PRO A 127 13.49 -8.83 5.69
C PRO A 127 14.04 -9.02 4.27
N ILE A 128 13.19 -9.37 3.30
CA ILE A 128 13.57 -9.61 1.90
C ILE A 128 13.52 -8.34 1.03
N PHE A 129 14.16 -7.27 1.50
CA PHE A 129 14.03 -5.95 0.87
C PHE A 129 14.57 -5.84 -0.55
N GLY A 130 15.64 -6.57 -0.91
CA GLY A 130 16.27 -6.49 -2.23
C GLY A 130 15.29 -6.83 -3.37
N PRO A 131 14.78 -8.07 -3.44
CA PRO A 131 13.80 -8.47 -4.46
C PRO A 131 12.50 -7.66 -4.40
N LEU A 132 12.03 -7.31 -3.20
CA LEU A 132 10.80 -6.53 -3.05
C LEU A 132 10.95 -5.12 -3.58
N LYS A 133 12.11 -4.47 -3.37
CA LYS A 133 12.35 -3.11 -3.84
C LYS A 133 12.20 -3.01 -5.36
N GLU A 134 12.82 -3.91 -6.11
CA GLU A 134 12.76 -3.91 -7.58
C GLU A 134 11.34 -4.18 -8.09
N LYS A 135 10.66 -5.20 -7.54
CA LYS A 135 9.29 -5.55 -7.93
C LYS A 135 8.31 -4.43 -7.57
N LEU A 136 8.44 -3.84 -6.39
CA LEU A 136 7.61 -2.73 -5.92
C LEU A 136 7.79 -1.50 -6.80
N ALA A 137 9.03 -1.15 -7.15
CA ALA A 137 9.32 -0.02 -8.04
C ALA A 137 8.60 -0.18 -9.39
N MET A 138 8.80 -1.35 -10.04
CA MET A 138 8.20 -1.64 -11.35
C MET A 138 6.67 -1.62 -11.28
N THR A 139 6.10 -2.27 -10.27
CA THR A 139 4.66 -2.40 -10.10
C THR A 139 3.99 -1.05 -9.85
N THR A 140 4.58 -0.26 -8.96
CA THR A 140 4.07 1.08 -8.61
C THR A 140 4.19 2.02 -9.81
N ALA A 141 5.34 2.02 -10.49
CA ALA A 141 5.52 2.86 -11.68
C ALA A 141 4.52 2.48 -12.79
N ALA A 142 4.27 1.18 -13.01
CA ALA A 142 3.27 0.71 -13.97
C ALA A 142 1.86 1.20 -13.58
N TRP A 143 1.48 1.07 -12.31
CA TRP A 143 0.20 1.54 -11.79
C TRP A 143 0.02 3.06 -11.96
N PHE A 144 1.02 3.85 -11.58
CA PHE A 144 1.00 5.30 -11.77
C PHE A 144 1.00 5.75 -13.25
N ASN A 145 1.58 4.96 -14.15
CA ASN A 145 1.60 5.25 -15.58
C ASN A 145 0.26 5.01 -16.27
N GLN A 146 -0.64 4.23 -15.69
CA GLN A 146 -2.02 4.13 -16.17
C GLN A 146 -2.77 5.46 -16.01
N ARG A 147 -2.33 6.32 -15.07
CA ARG A 147 -3.00 7.59 -14.71
C ARG A 147 -4.48 7.41 -14.32
N ASP A 148 -4.82 6.18 -13.96
CA ASP A 148 -6.11 5.71 -13.49
C ASP A 148 -5.84 4.74 -12.34
N PHE A 149 -6.27 5.12 -11.14
CA PHE A 149 -6.01 4.36 -9.92
C PHE A 149 -7.15 3.38 -9.58
N THR A 150 -8.18 3.26 -10.41
CA THR A 150 -9.24 2.27 -10.17
C THR A 150 -8.80 0.84 -10.48
N ASN A 151 -7.74 0.67 -11.28
CA ASN A 151 -7.20 -0.65 -11.60
C ASN A 151 -6.20 -1.12 -10.54
N LEU A 152 -6.71 -1.78 -9.50
CA LEU A 152 -5.89 -2.34 -8.42
C LEU A 152 -5.25 -3.69 -8.79
N GLY A 153 -5.63 -4.30 -9.91
CA GLY A 153 -5.11 -5.60 -10.36
C GLY A 153 -3.61 -5.58 -10.71
N LEU A 154 -3.02 -4.40 -10.91
CA LEU A 154 -1.57 -4.27 -11.05
C LEU A 154 -0.82 -4.38 -9.74
N LEU A 155 -1.45 -4.20 -8.58
CA LEU A 155 -0.77 -4.19 -7.28
C LEU A 155 -0.42 -5.58 -6.74
N ASP A 156 -0.48 -6.61 -7.60
CA ASP A 156 -0.05 -7.95 -7.24
C ASP A 156 1.48 -8.04 -7.15
N VAL A 157 1.99 -7.93 -5.93
CA VAL A 157 3.41 -8.13 -5.62
C VAL A 157 3.71 -9.58 -5.18
N GLY A 158 2.75 -10.50 -5.33
CA GLY A 158 2.90 -11.95 -5.09
C GLY A 158 3.81 -12.64 -6.08
#